data_AF-A0A059ZRF6-F1
#
_entry.id   AF-A0A059ZRF6-F1
#
_cell.length_a   1.000
_cell.length_b   1.000
_cell.length_c   1.000
_cell.angle_alpha   90.00
_cell.angle_beta   90.00
_cell.angle_gamma   90.00
#
_symmetry.space_group_name_H-M   'P 1'
#
loop_
_entity.id
_entity.type
_entity.pdbx_description
1 polymer ?
#
loop_
_entity_poly.entity_id
_entity_poly.type
_entity_poly.pdbx_seq_one_letter_code
_entity_poly.pdbx_strand_id
1 'polypeptide(L)'
;MDENTFFMYWEDTDFSFRLRKAGWRLAVADQSIVLHREHAATGKGSPLLDYYFNASAVRFFRRYALIPAWPISIGVLGRLAKRVLRCNLPGFVATLRGTYAGMRKIG
;
A
#
# COMPACT_ATOMS: atom_id res chain seq x y z
N MET A 1 -12.37 -4.59 8.75
CA MET A 1 -11.29 -3.67 8.30
C MET A 1 -11.94 -2.58 7.44
N ASP A 2 -11.26 -1.48 7.10
CA ASP A 2 -11.86 -0.41 6.27
C ASP A 2 -11.69 -0.74 4.77
N GLU A 3 -12.47 -1.72 4.31
CA GLU A 3 -12.40 -2.26 2.95
C GLU A 3 -12.89 -1.25 1.89
N ASN A 4 -13.72 -0.29 2.31
CA ASN A 4 -14.18 0.81 1.46
C ASN A 4 -13.02 1.75 1.07
N THR A 5 -12.06 1.93 1.98
CA THR A 5 -10.87 2.75 1.76
C THR A 5 -9.71 1.93 1.20
N PHE A 6 -9.55 0.66 1.60
CA PHE A 6 -8.44 -0.21 1.21
C PHE A 6 -8.94 -1.52 0.60
N PHE A 7 -8.93 -1.63 -0.73
CA PHE A 7 -9.34 -2.85 -1.43
C PHE A 7 -8.27 -3.97 -1.35
N MET A 8 -6.99 -3.59 -1.35
CA MET A 8 -5.82 -4.46 -1.13
C MET A 8 -4.64 -3.61 -0.65
N TYR A 9 -3.79 -4.18 0.20
CA TYR A 9 -2.63 -3.56 0.83
C TYR A 9 -2.99 -2.41 1.78
N TRP A 10 -2.23 -2.31 2.88
CA TRP A 10 -2.36 -1.29 3.93
C TRP A 10 -3.61 -1.40 4.81
N GLU A 11 -4.56 -2.31 4.53
CA GLU A 11 -5.74 -2.54 5.37
C GLU A 11 -5.37 -3.10 6.74
N ASP A 12 -4.36 -3.97 6.79
CA ASP A 12 -3.78 -4.58 7.99
C ASP A 12 -3.05 -3.55 8.85
N THR A 13 -2.33 -2.64 8.19
CA THR A 13 -1.56 -1.56 8.80
C THR A 13 -2.52 -0.50 9.35
N ASP A 14 -3.55 -0.11 8.59
CA ASP A 14 -4.64 0.75 9.09
C ASP A 14 -5.30 0.16 10.34
N PHE A 15 -5.64 -1.13 10.30
CA PHE A 15 -6.24 -1.81 11.44
C PHE A 15 -5.30 -1.81 12.66
N SER A 16 -4.02 -2.10 12.46
CA SER A 16 -3.00 -2.05 13.49
C SER A 16 -2.87 -0.66 14.13
N PHE A 17 -2.92 0.41 13.32
CA PHE A 17 -2.91 1.79 13.81
C PHE A 17 -4.17 2.13 14.62
N ARG A 18 -5.34 1.67 14.18
CA ARG A 18 -6.60 1.84 14.92
C ARG A 18 -6.58 1.09 16.25
N LEU A 19 -6.07 -0.15 16.28
CA LEU A 19 -5.91 -0.93 17.51
C LEU A 19 -4.99 -0.20 18.51
N ARG A 20 -3.83 0.27 18.05
CA ARG A 20 -2.92 1.05 18.90
C ARG A 20 -3.55 2.34 19.43
N LYS A 21 -4.30 3.07 18.58
CA LYS A 21 -5.03 4.27 18.99
C LYS A 21 -6.10 3.97 20.04
N ALA A 22 -6.70 2.77 20.01
CA ALA A 22 -7.66 2.29 20.99
C ALA A 22 -7.01 1.69 22.26
N GLY A 23 -5.69 1.84 22.45
CA GLY A 23 -4.98 1.38 23.64
C GLY A 23 -4.53 -0.08 23.62
N TRP A 24 -4.73 -0.79 22.50
CA TRP A 24 -4.30 -2.18 22.37
C TRP A 24 -2.80 -2.28 22.09
N ARG A 25 -2.19 -3.37 22.57
CA ARG A 25 -0.81 -3.75 22.27
C ARG A 25 -0.80 -4.75 21.12
N LEU A 26 0.14 -4.58 20.21
CA LEU A 26 0.41 -5.53 19.12
C LEU A 26 1.60 -6.40 19.52
N ALA A 27 1.50 -7.70 19.30
CA ALA A 27 2.55 -8.68 19.60
C ALA A 27 2.67 -9.69 18.45
N VAL A 28 3.83 -10.32 18.34
CA VAL A 28 4.10 -11.41 17.38
C VAL A 28 4.32 -12.68 18.19
N ALA A 29 3.63 -13.76 17.81
CA ALA A 29 3.86 -15.10 18.36
C ALA A 29 5.01 -15.76 17.58
N ASP A 30 6.24 -15.49 18.00
CA ASP A 30 7.47 -15.94 17.34
C ASP A 30 7.60 -17.48 17.22
N GLN A 31 6.98 -18.23 18.13
CA GLN A 31 6.95 -19.70 18.09
C GLN A 31 5.84 -20.27 17.18
N SER A 32 4.95 -19.44 16.64
CA SER A 32 3.86 -19.88 15.77
C SER A 32 4.26 -19.73 14.29
N ILE A 33 4.42 -20.85 13.59
CA ILE A 33 4.86 -20.88 12.18
C ILE A 33 3.66 -21.12 11.26
N VAL A 34 3.45 -20.21 10.30
CA VAL A 34 2.45 -20.33 9.24
C VAL A 34 3.14 -20.20 7.89
N LEU A 35 2.97 -21.19 7.00
CA LEU A 35 3.55 -21.16 5.66
C LEU A 35 2.62 -20.41 4.70
N HIS A 36 3.11 -19.30 4.14
CA HIS A 36 2.38 -18.50 3.16
C HIS A 36 3.05 -18.57 1.79
N ARG A 37 2.29 -18.99 0.78
CA ARG A 37 2.72 -18.92 -0.61
C ARG A 37 2.52 -17.51 -1.15
N GLU A 38 3.60 -16.74 -1.21
CA GLU A 38 3.55 -15.37 -1.73
C GLU A 38 3.04 -15.29 -3.18
N HIS A 39 2.40 -14.17 -3.52
CA HIS A 39 1.96 -13.81 -4.88
C HIS A 39 0.88 -14.70 -5.52
N ALA A 40 0.24 -15.59 -4.75
CA ALA A 40 -0.81 -16.49 -5.26
C ALA A 40 -2.01 -15.75 -5.87
N ALA A 41 -2.35 -14.56 -5.37
CA ALA A 41 -3.53 -13.81 -5.79
C ALA A 41 -3.30 -12.86 -6.99
N THR A 42 -2.10 -12.32 -7.18
CA THR A 42 -1.88 -11.20 -8.12
C THR A 42 -0.77 -11.44 -9.15
N GLY A 43 0.08 -12.45 -8.97
CA GLY A 43 1.25 -12.70 -9.82
C GLY A 43 2.41 -11.71 -9.58
N LYS A 44 3.65 -12.19 -9.65
CA LYS A 44 4.84 -11.32 -9.51
C LYS A 44 4.89 -10.30 -10.64
N GLY A 45 5.05 -9.02 -10.30
CA GLY A 45 5.22 -7.94 -11.29
C GLY A 45 3.94 -7.45 -11.97
N SER A 46 2.77 -7.84 -11.47
CA SER A 46 1.49 -7.43 -12.04
C SER A 46 1.26 -5.92 -11.93
N PRO A 47 0.87 -5.23 -13.03
CA PRO A 47 0.45 -3.83 -12.98
C PRO A 47 -0.74 -3.59 -12.04
N LEU A 48 -1.60 -4.59 -11.85
CA LEU A 48 -2.74 -4.47 -10.94
C LEU A 48 -2.29 -4.33 -9.48
N LEU A 49 -1.23 -5.04 -9.10
CA LEU A 49 -0.59 -4.90 -7.80
C LEU A 49 -0.07 -3.47 -7.61
N ASP A 50 0.65 -2.95 -8.61
CA ASP A 50 1.17 -1.59 -8.56
C ASP A 50 0.06 -0.54 -8.42
N TYR A 51 -1.05 -0.73 -9.12
CA TYR A 51 -2.20 0.17 -9.03
C TYR A 51 -2.80 0.19 -7.61
N TYR A 52 -3.21 -0.98 -7.08
CA TYR A 52 -3.87 -1.03 -5.77
C TYR A 52 -2.92 -0.66 -4.63
N PHE A 53 -1.67 -1.13 -4.67
CA PHE A 53 -0.68 -0.78 -3.65
C PHE A 53 -0.46 0.73 -3.56
N ASN A 54 -0.30 1.42 -4.71
CA ASN A 54 -0.08 2.86 -4.71
C ASN A 54 -1.34 3.63 -4.28
N ALA A 55 -2.53 3.21 -4.71
CA ALA A 55 -3.78 3.84 -4.28
C ALA A 55 -3.96 3.75 -2.76
N SER A 56 -3.75 2.56 -2.19
CA SER A 56 -3.84 2.31 -0.75
C SER A 56 -2.75 3.04 0.03
N ALA A 57 -1.50 3.04 -0.44
CA ALA A 57 -0.39 3.76 0.21
C ALA A 57 -0.69 5.27 0.33
N VAL A 58 -1.19 5.89 -0.73
CA VAL A 58 -1.57 7.32 -0.72
C VAL A 58 -2.68 7.56 0.32
N ARG A 59 -3.73 6.73 0.35
CA ARG A 59 -4.81 6.86 1.34
C ARG A 59 -4.30 6.71 2.77
N PHE A 60 -3.40 5.76 3.00
CA PHE A 60 -2.81 5.53 4.32
C PHE A 60 -2.00 6.75 4.80
N PHE A 61 -1.08 7.25 3.98
CA PHE A 61 -0.26 8.40 4.36
C PHE A 61 -1.09 9.68 4.52
N ARG A 62 -2.16 9.87 3.73
CA ARG A 62 -3.10 10.98 3.95
C ARG A 62 -3.86 10.88 5.27
N ARG A 63 -4.13 9.67 5.75
CA ARG A 63 -4.85 9.42 7.00
C ARG A 63 -3.98 9.58 8.23
N TYR A 64 -2.70 9.16 8.17
CA TYR A 64 -1.86 9.01 9.36
C TYR A 64 -0.58 9.86 9.38
N ALA A 65 -0.11 10.38 8.24
CA ALA A 65 1.11 11.18 8.23
C ALA A 65 0.81 12.65 8.55
N LEU A 66 1.69 13.29 9.32
CA LEU A 66 1.60 14.71 9.64
C LEU A 66 1.72 15.59 8.39
N ILE A 67 2.62 15.21 7.47
CA ILE A 67 2.82 15.88 6.19
C ILE A 67 2.73 14.82 5.09
N PRO A 68 1.52 14.48 4.58
CA PRO A 68 1.32 13.38 3.65
C PRO A 68 2.14 13.50 2.35
N ALA A 69 2.35 14.72 1.86
CA ALA A 69 3.06 14.98 0.61
C ALA A 69 4.48 14.39 0.59
N TRP A 70 5.19 14.39 1.72
CA TRP A 70 6.57 13.91 1.81
C TRP A 70 6.71 12.40 1.56
N PRO A 71 6.13 11.50 2.38
CA PRO A 71 6.24 10.06 2.17
C PRO A 71 5.57 9.60 0.87
N ILE A 72 4.50 10.28 0.43
CA ILE A 72 3.87 9.99 -0.86
C ILE A 72 4.86 10.27 -2.00
N SER A 73 5.48 11.45 -2.01
CA SER A 73 6.43 11.83 -3.07
C SER A 73 7.61 10.88 -3.12
N ILE A 74 8.25 10.62 -1.97
CA ILE A 74 9.39 9.68 -1.90
C ILE A 74 8.98 8.28 -2.35
N GLY A 75 7.87 7.77 -1.84
CA GLY A 75 7.40 6.42 -2.15
C GLY A 75 7.06 6.25 -3.63
N VAL A 76 6.38 7.23 -4.23
CA VAL A 76 6.02 7.22 -5.65
C VAL A 76 7.27 7.34 -6.52
N LEU A 77 8.15 8.29 -6.24
CA LEU A 77 9.40 8.48 -7.01
C LEU A 77 10.26 7.21 -6.98
N GLY A 78 10.48 6.62 -5.81
CA GLY A 78 11.26 5.38 -5.68
C GLY A 78 10.65 4.20 -6.45
N ARG A 79 9.31 4.07 -6.45
CA ARG A 79 8.62 3.02 -7.21
C ARG A 79 8.69 3.26 -8.71
N LEU A 80 8.50 4.50 -9.17
CA LEU A 80 8.62 4.86 -10.60
C LEU A 80 10.05 4.60 -11.10
N ALA A 81 11.08 5.04 -10.36
CA ALA A 81 12.47 4.78 -10.69
C ALA A 81 12.74 3.27 -10.82
N LYS A 82 12.25 2.45 -9.87
CA LYS A 82 12.35 0.99 -9.94
C LYS A 82 11.66 0.39 -11.18
N ARG A 83 10.57 0.98 -11.66
CA ARG A 83 9.86 0.51 -12.87
C ARG A 83 10.60 0.91 -14.15
N VAL A 84 11.18 2.10 -14.20
CA VAL A 84 12.06 2.53 -15.30
C VAL A 84 13.29 1.64 -15.39
N LEU A 85 13.98 1.39 -14.27
CA LEU A 85 15.17 0.52 -14.22
C LEU A 85 14.88 -0.94 -14.63
N ARG A 86 13.62 -1.37 -14.57
CA ARG A 86 13.18 -2.72 -14.97
C ARG A 86 12.48 -2.73 -16.33
N CYS A 87 12.50 -1.62 -17.07
CA CYS A 87 11.79 -1.43 -18.35
C CYS A 87 10.31 -1.86 -18.29
N ASN A 88 9.66 -1.72 -17.12
CA ASN A 88 8.28 -2.16 -16.89
C ASN A 88 7.31 -0.98 -17.08
N LEU A 89 7.01 -0.68 -18.34
CA LEU A 89 6.08 0.38 -18.70
C LEU A 89 4.66 0.15 -18.16
N PRO A 90 4.08 -1.07 -18.20
CA PRO A 90 2.78 -1.34 -17.60
C PRO A 90 2.72 -1.01 -16.09
N GLY A 91 3.74 -1.42 -15.32
CA GLY A 91 3.84 -1.12 -13.89
C GLY A 91 4.10 0.36 -13.59
N PHE A 92 4.82 1.05 -14.48
CA PHE A 92 5.01 2.51 -14.41
C PHE A 92 3.66 3.24 -14.53
N VAL A 93 2.89 2.94 -15.59
CA VAL A 93 1.56 3.54 -15.81
C VAL A 93 0.61 3.20 -14.67
N ALA A 94 0.63 1.96 -14.20
CA ALA A 94 -0.19 1.54 -13.06
C ALA A 94 0.17 2.26 -11.76
N THR A 95 1.46 2.52 -11.51
CA THR A 95 1.91 3.31 -10.34
C THR A 95 1.35 4.73 -10.38
N LEU A 96 1.39 5.40 -11.54
CA LEU A 96 0.82 6.74 -11.71
C LEU A 96 -0.71 6.74 -11.53
N ARG A 97 -1.42 5.82 -12.19
CA ARG A 97 -2.87 5.68 -12.08
C ARG A 97 -3.30 5.37 -10.65
N GLY A 98 -2.60 4.47 -9.96
CA GLY A 98 -2.86 4.12 -8.57
C GLY A 98 -2.67 5.32 -7.65
N THR A 99 -1.58 6.07 -7.82
CA THR A 99 -1.32 7.29 -7.04
C THR A 99 -2.45 8.31 -7.24
N TYR A 100 -2.86 8.57 -8.48
CA TYR A 100 -3.98 9.46 -8.79
C TYR A 100 -5.31 8.98 -8.18
N ALA A 101 -5.62 7.69 -8.28
CA ALA A 101 -6.80 7.10 -7.67
C ALA A 101 -6.79 7.19 -6.12
N GLY A 102 -5.61 7.12 -5.51
CA GLY A 102 -5.42 7.36 -4.07
C GLY A 102 -5.67 8.82 -3.66
N MET A 103 -5.36 9.77 -4.55
CA MET A 103 -5.63 11.19 -4.33
C MET A 103 -7.12 11.55 -4.47
N ARG A 104 -7.83 10.89 -5.41
CA ARG A 104 -9.25 11.18 -5.70
C ARG A 104 -10.27 10.66 -4.68
N LYS A 105 -10.01 9.53 -4.02
CA LYS A 105 -10.95 8.99 -3.01
C LYS A 105 -10.79 9.78 -1.70
N ILE A 106 -11.56 10.85 -1.56
CA ILE A 106 -12.08 11.29 -0.26
C ILE A 106 -13.60 11.32 -0.43
N GLY A 107 -14.28 10.41 0.25
CA GLY A 107 -15.71 10.21 0.19
C GLY A 107 -15.99 8.97 1.01
#